data_AF-A0A9D9PTW3-F1
#
_entry.id   AF-A0A9D9PTW3-F1
#
_cell.length_a   1.000
_cell.length_b   1.000
_cell.length_c   1.000
_cell.angle_alpha   90.00
_cell.angle_beta   90.00
_cell.angle_gamma   90.00
#
_symmetry.space_group_name_H-M   'P 1'
#
loop_
_entity.id
_entity.type
_entity.pdbx_description
1 polymer ?
#
loop_
_entity_poly.entity_id
_entity_poly.type
_entity_poly.pdbx_seq_one_letter_code
_entity_poly.pdbx_strand_id
1 'polypeptide(L)'
;MRPGGPLDYLEGRKFCVVFVKILDLLKERVQLRCLRGRASIERGKLQVMAPTGNIFTVPSSAIPTIQPNDGTEILKDAEFYCLVKVDENVQLEDGDLVVS
;
A
#
# COMPACT_ATOMS: atom_id res chain seq x y z
N MET A 1 18.27 21.98 10.31
CA MET A 1 17.90 20.67 9.72
C MET A 1 16.74 20.12 10.51
N ARG A 2 15.55 19.99 9.93
CA ARG A 2 14.47 19.26 10.62
C ARG A 2 14.92 17.80 10.68
N PRO A 3 14.92 17.14 11.85
CA PRO A 3 15.12 15.70 11.87
C PRO A 3 14.02 15.10 10.99
N GLY A 4 14.41 14.29 10.01
CA GLY A 4 13.45 13.67 9.12
C GLY A 4 12.42 12.87 9.93
N GLY A 5 11.16 12.94 9.52
CA GLY A 5 10.12 12.09 10.08
C GLY A 5 10.44 10.60 9.83
N PRO A 6 9.83 9.69 10.59
CA PRO A 6 10.10 8.25 10.48
C PRO A 6 9.72 7.65 9.11
N LEU A 7 9.11 8.42 8.20
CA LEU A 7 8.69 7.97 6.87
C LEU A 7 9.41 8.71 5.74
N ASP A 8 10.28 9.68 6.04
CA ASP A 8 10.87 10.55 5.03
C ASP A 8 11.76 9.78 4.04
N TYR A 9 12.26 8.61 4.42
CA TYR A 9 13.03 7.72 3.53
C TYR A 9 12.19 7.14 2.37
N LEU A 10 10.86 7.20 2.47
CA LEU A 10 9.92 6.73 1.46
C LEU A 10 9.56 7.80 0.43
N GLU A 11 9.84 9.08 0.71
CA GLU A 11 9.45 10.19 -0.17
C GLU A 11 9.96 9.98 -1.61
N GLY A 12 9.05 10.01 -2.59
CA GLY A 12 9.35 9.85 -4.01
C GLY A 12 9.70 8.43 -4.47
N ARG A 13 9.82 7.47 -3.56
CA ARG A 13 10.16 6.06 -3.84
C ARG A 13 9.01 5.32 -4.51
N LYS A 14 9.33 4.31 -5.32
CA LYS A 14 8.33 3.39 -5.86
C LYS A 14 7.76 2.56 -4.72
N PHE A 15 6.45 2.62 -4.52
CA PHE A 15 5.79 2.01 -3.38
C PHE A 15 4.62 1.14 -3.84
N CYS A 16 4.45 -0.01 -3.20
CA CYS A 16 3.34 -0.93 -3.45
C CYS A 16 2.49 -1.13 -2.19
N VAL A 17 1.23 -0.72 -2.22
CA VAL A 17 0.26 -1.06 -1.18
C VAL A 17 -0.38 -2.38 -1.55
N VAL A 18 -0.21 -3.40 -0.72
CA VAL A 18 -0.83 -4.72 -0.88
C VAL A 18 -2.07 -4.79 0.00
N PHE A 19 -3.23 -4.71 -0.64
CA PHE A 19 -4.52 -4.94 0.00
C PHE A 19 -4.72 -6.45 0.20
N VAL A 20 -5.00 -6.83 1.44
CA VAL A 20 -5.25 -8.21 1.85
C VAL A 20 -6.70 -8.31 2.28
N LYS A 21 -7.54 -8.94 1.45
CA LYS A 21 -8.92 -9.29 1.78
C LYS A 21 -8.99 -10.74 2.19
N ILE A 22 -9.48 -11.01 3.39
CA ILE A 22 -9.66 -12.38 3.85
C ILE A 22 -11.04 -12.85 3.39
N LEU A 23 -11.08 -13.88 2.54
CA LEU A 23 -12.32 -14.46 2.04
C LEU A 23 -12.81 -15.59 2.95
N ASP A 24 -11.89 -16.39 3.48
CA ASP A 24 -12.19 -17.49 4.39
C ASP A 24 -10.98 -17.74 5.30
N LEU A 25 -11.12 -17.44 6.59
CA LEU A 25 -10.08 -17.64 7.61
C LEU A 25 -9.78 -19.13 7.85
N LEU A 26 -10.78 -20.01 7.72
CA LEU A 26 -10.64 -21.43 8.00
C LEU A 26 -10.01 -22.18 6.82
N LYS A 27 -10.20 -21.68 5.60
CA LYS A 27 -9.62 -22.24 4.37
C LYS A 27 -8.40 -21.47 3.86
N GLU A 28 -7.88 -20.53 4.65
CA GLU A 28 -6.73 -19.70 4.31
C GLU A 28 -6.85 -19.00 2.93
N ARG A 29 -8.09 -18.68 2.52
CA ARG A 29 -8.34 -18.00 1.25
C ARG A 29 -8.25 -16.50 1.44
N VAL A 30 -7.22 -15.91 0.85
CA VAL A 30 -7.05 -14.46 0.78
C VAL A 30 -7.05 -13.99 -0.67
N GLN A 31 -7.62 -12.82 -0.89
CA GLN A 31 -7.52 -12.08 -2.14
C GLN A 31 -6.53 -10.94 -1.93
N LEU A 32 -5.50 -10.91 -2.77
CA LEU A 32 -4.47 -9.87 -2.75
C LEU A 32 -4.69 -8.91 -3.91
N ARG A 33 -4.52 -7.62 -3.65
CA ARG A 33 -4.52 -6.59 -4.69
C ARG A 33 -3.41 -5.58 -4.45
N CYS A 34 -2.77 -5.12 -5.51
CA CYS A 34 -1.65 -4.18 -5.41
C CYS A 34 -1.96 -2.84 -6.05
N LEU A 35 -1.83 -1.77 -5.27
CA LEU A 35 -1.75 -0.41 -5.78
C LEU A 35 -0.29 0.02 -5.80
N ARG A 36 0.21 0.28 -7.00
CA ARG A 36 1.59 0.69 -7.23
C ARG A 36 1.63 2.15 -7.60
N GLY A 37 2.58 2.87 -7.04
CA GLY A 37 2.69 4.30 -7.24
C GLY A 37 3.97 4.86 -6.67
N ARG A 38 4.00 6.19 -6.51
CA ARG A 38 5.06 6.87 -5.77
C ARG A 38 4.57 7.27 -4.39
N ALA A 39 5.40 7.01 -3.39
CA ALA A 39 5.17 7.48 -2.04
C ALA A 39 5.36 9.00 -1.93
N SER A 40 4.50 9.64 -1.15
CA SER A 40 4.48 11.07 -0.86
C SER A 40 4.10 11.27 0.59
N ILE A 41 4.91 12.01 1.33
CA ILE A 41 4.76 12.25 2.76
C ILE A 41 4.13 13.62 2.96
N GLU A 42 2.84 13.63 3.27
CA GLU A 42 2.10 14.86 3.55
C GLU A 42 1.74 14.93 5.03
N ARG A 43 2.27 15.94 5.74
CA ARG A 43 2.01 16.17 7.18
C ARG A 43 2.25 14.90 8.05
N GLY A 44 3.28 14.12 7.69
CA GLY A 44 3.64 12.87 8.40
C GLY A 44 2.77 11.66 8.04
N LYS A 45 1.90 11.77 7.03
CA LYS A 45 1.12 10.66 6.49
C LYS A 45 1.72 10.18 5.17
N LEU A 46 1.79 8.86 5.01
CA LEU A 46 2.20 8.26 3.75
C LEU A 46 1.01 8.20 2.79
N GLN A 47 1.15 8.84 1.64
CA GLN A 47 0.25 8.75 0.50
C GLN A 47 0.97 8.00 -0.63
N VAL A 48 0.22 7.23 -1.42
CA VAL A 48 0.71 6.56 -2.61
C VAL A 48 -0.09 7.04 -3.80
N MET A 49 0.61 7.70 -4.73
CA MET A 49 0.04 8.23 -5.96
C MET A 49 0.23 7.23 -7.09
N ALA A 50 -0.86 6.62 -7.54
CA ALA A 50 -0.86 5.71 -8.67
C ALA A 50 -0.73 6.48 -10.00
N PRO A 51 -0.19 5.85 -11.06
CA PRO A 51 -0.05 6.48 -12.38
C PRO A 51 -1.36 6.98 -13.00
N THR A 52 -2.49 6.38 -12.57
CA THR A 52 -3.85 6.72 -12.99
C THR A 52 -4.38 8.00 -12.34
N GLY A 53 -3.63 8.58 -11.41
CA GLY A 53 -4.03 9.77 -10.65
C GLY A 53 -4.72 9.45 -9.32
N ASN A 54 -4.98 8.18 -9.02
CA ASN A 54 -5.56 7.78 -7.74
C ASN A 54 -4.55 7.96 -6.61
N ILE A 55 -5.00 8.58 -5.52
CA ILE A 55 -4.20 8.82 -4.31
C ILE A 55 -4.77 7.98 -3.19
N PHE A 56 -3.94 7.12 -2.61
CA PHE A 56 -4.30 6.33 -1.45
C PHE A 56 -3.49 6.78 -0.23
N THR A 57 -4.18 7.14 0.85
CA THR A 57 -3.52 7.44 2.14
C THR A 57 -3.37 6.14 2.92
N VAL A 58 -2.13 5.74 3.20
CA VAL A 58 -1.82 4.53 3.98
C VAL A 58 -2.27 4.75 5.43
N PRO A 59 -3.11 3.85 5.98
CA PRO A 59 -3.55 3.97 7.36
C PRO A 59 -2.38 3.80 8.32
N SER A 60 -2.42 4.51 9.44
CA SER A 60 -1.36 4.46 10.47
C SER A 60 -1.13 3.04 11.01
N SER A 61 -2.14 2.18 10.99
CA SER A 61 -2.04 0.76 11.37
C SER A 61 -1.19 -0.09 10.42
N ALA A 62 -1.00 0.33 9.16
CA ALA A 62 -0.19 -0.38 8.17
C ALA A 62 1.26 0.15 8.09
N ILE A 63 1.57 1.25 8.77
CA ILE A 63 2.93 1.82 8.80
C ILE A 63 3.97 0.84 9.39
N PRO A 64 3.69 0.07 10.46
CA PRO A 64 4.65 -0.89 10.98
C PRO A 64 4.93 -2.08 10.05
N THR A 65 4.10 -2.29 9.03
CA THR A 65 4.25 -3.39 8.06
C THR A 65 5.01 -2.98 6.80
N ILE A 66 5.56 -1.75 6.77
CA ILE A 66 6.38 -1.29 5.67
C ILE A 66 7.67 -2.10 5.64
N GLN A 67 7.92 -2.75 4.50
CA GLN A 67 9.09 -3.58 4.25
C GLN A 67 9.71 -3.21 2.90
N PRO A 68 11.03 -3.40 2.70
CA PRO A 68 11.63 -3.34 1.37
C PRO A 68 11.08 -4.45 0.47
N ASN A 69 11.12 -4.24 -0.85
CA ASN A 69 10.72 -5.27 -1.82
C ASN A 69 11.49 -6.57 -1.58
N ASP A 70 10.77 -7.68 -1.42
CA ASP A 70 11.29 -9.02 -1.12
C ASP A 70 11.49 -9.88 -2.37
N GLY A 71 11.26 -9.34 -3.57
CA GLY A 71 11.39 -10.03 -4.84
C GLY A 71 10.12 -10.74 -5.29
N THR A 72 9.01 -10.63 -4.56
CA THR A 72 7.74 -11.25 -4.97
C THR A 72 7.23 -10.62 -6.28
N GLU A 73 6.82 -11.45 -7.24
CA GLU A 73 6.36 -11.00 -8.57
C GLU A 73 5.24 -9.95 -8.50
N ILE A 74 4.39 -10.02 -7.48
CA ILE A 74 3.28 -9.09 -7.28
C ILE A 74 3.75 -7.64 -7.08
N LEU A 75 4.94 -7.44 -6.50
CA LEU A 75 5.52 -6.13 -6.18
C LEU A 75 6.15 -5.45 -7.40
N LYS A 76 6.55 -6.23 -8.42
CA LYS A 76 7.28 -5.77 -9.60
C LYS A 76 8.48 -4.90 -9.22
N ASP A 77 8.50 -3.65 -9.67
CA ASP A 77 9.61 -2.71 -9.53
C ASP A 77 9.44 -1.75 -8.34
N ALA A 78 8.53 -2.03 -7.41
CA ALA A 78 8.42 -1.28 -6.16
C ALA A 78 9.72 -1.40 -5.35
N GLU A 79 10.10 -0.35 -4.63
CA GLU A 79 11.25 -0.38 -3.71
C GLU A 79 10.80 -0.81 -2.30
N PHE A 80 9.57 -0.43 -1.93
CA PHE A 80 8.96 -0.73 -0.64
C PHE A 80 7.51 -1.17 -0.82
N TYR A 81 7.00 -1.92 0.15
CA TYR A 81 5.60 -2.30 0.21
C TYR A 81 5.06 -2.30 1.63
N CYS A 82 3.74 -2.26 1.77
CA CYS A 82 3.06 -2.53 3.04
C CYS A 82 1.83 -3.39 2.84
N LEU A 83 1.37 -4.00 3.92
CA LEU A 83 0.15 -4.81 3.94
C LEU A 83 -0.98 -4.02 4.58
N VAL A 84 -2.08 -3.84 3.85
CA VAL A 84 -3.31 -3.22 4.33
C VAL A 84 -4.41 -4.26 4.35
N LYS A 85 -4.88 -4.62 5.54
CA LYS A 85 -6.06 -5.48 5.68
C LYS A 85 -7.29 -4.67 5.29
N VAL A 86 -8.11 -5.23 4.39
CA VAL A 86 -9.40 -4.64 4.00
C VAL A 86 -10.54 -5.46 4.57
N ASP A 87 -11.63 -4.76 4.85
CA ASP A 87 -12.87 -5.37 5.34
C ASP A 87 -13.52 -6.24 4.25
N GLU A 88 -14.31 -7.23 4.67
CA GLU A 88 -15.03 -8.13 3.77
C GLU A 88 -16.01 -7.37 2.85
N ASN A 89 -16.50 -6.22 3.29
CA ASN A 89 -17.43 -5.38 2.54
C ASN A 89 -16.76 -4.53 1.45
N VAL A 90 -15.42 -4.44 1.41
CA VAL A 90 -14.69 -3.66 0.41
C VAL A 90 -14.59 -4.45 -0.89
N GLN A 91 -15.14 -3.91 -1.98
CA GLN A 91 -14.92 -4.47 -3.31
C GLN A 91 -13.55 -4.04 -3.85
N LEU A 92 -12.71 -5.04 -4.12
CA LEU A 92 -11.45 -4.85 -4.81
C LEU A 92 -11.70 -5.16 -6.30
N GLU A 93 -12.11 -4.16 -7.09
CA GLU A 93 -12.33 -4.34 -8.54
C GLU A 93 -11.02 -4.61 -9.31
N ASP A 94 -11.06 -5.02 -10.57
CA ASP A 94 -9.84 -5.21 -11.38
C ASP A 94 -9.50 -3.89 -12.08
N GLY A 95 -8.31 -3.33 -11.85
CA GLY A 95 -7.96 -1.98 -12.31
C GLY A 95 -8.48 -0.87 -11.40
N ASP A 96 -7.56 -0.13 -10.80
CA ASP A 96 -7.76 1.01 -9.89
C ASP A 96 -8.67 0.85 -8.65
N LEU A 97 -8.17 1.29 -7.51
CA LEU A 97 -8.93 1.29 -6.26
C LEU A 97 -10.00 2.39 -6.37
N VAL A 98 -11.23 2.04 -6.74
CA VAL A 98 -12.37 2.96 -6.63
C VAL A 98 -12.85 2.92 -5.18
N VAL A 99 -12.46 3.94 -4.40
CA VAL A 99 -13.09 4.18 -3.10
C VAL A 99 -14.38 4.93 -3.40
N SER A 100 -15.52 4.23 -3.35
CA SER A 100 -16.86 4.86 -3.44
C SER A 100 -17.20 5.61 -2.18
#